data_AF-A0A392RPX5-F1
#
_entry.id   AF-A0A392RPX5-F1
#
_cell.length_a   1.000
_cell.length_b   1.000
_cell.length_c   1.000
_cell.angle_alpha   90.00
_cell.angle_beta   90.00
_cell.angle_gamma   90.00
#
_symmetry.space_group_name_H-M   'P 1'
#
loop_
_entity.id
_entity.type
_entity.pdbx_description
1 polymer ?
#
loop_
_entity_poly.entity_id
_entity_poly.type
_entity_poly.pdbx_seq_one_letter_code
_entity_poly.pdbx_strand_id
1 'polypeptide(L)' 'MADKYAEGFWFAIDHVKVLFPDIDQEALAQADFMKKIEDVKLVPRFIPETE' A
#
# COMPACT_ATOMS: atom_id res chain seq x y z
N MET A 1 -6.94 18.64 -0.16
CA MET A 1 -7.36 17.45 0.64
C MET A 1 -6.39 16.29 0.49
N ALA A 2 -5.80 16.06 -0.70
CA ALA A 2 -4.77 15.03 -0.91
C ALA A 2 -3.51 15.26 -0.05
N ASP A 3 -3.16 16.51 0.25
CA ASP A 3 -1.94 16.86 0.97
C ASP A 3 -1.92 16.37 2.43
N LYS A 4 -3.09 16.19 3.08
CA LYS A 4 -3.14 15.80 4.49
C LYS A 4 -2.68 14.37 4.76
N TYR A 5 -2.69 13.51 3.73
CA TYR A 5 -2.28 12.11 3.82
C TYR A 5 -0.96 11.85 3.10
N ALA A 6 -0.44 12.83 2.36
CA ALA A 6 0.80 12.69 1.61
C ALA A 6 1.99 12.40 2.54
N GLU A 7 2.09 13.12 3.66
CA GLU A 7 3.19 12.95 4.61
C GLU A 7 3.18 11.56 5.27
N GLY A 8 2.01 11.10 5.73
CA GLY A 8 1.86 9.75 6.31
C GLY A 8 2.09 8.63 5.30
N PHE A 9 1.69 8.85 4.04
CA PHE A 9 1.95 7.93 2.95
C PHE A 9 3.47 7.80 2.68
N TRP A 10 4.19 8.92 2.58
CA TRP A 10 5.64 8.89 2.37
C TRP A 10 6.39 8.25 3.54
N PHE A 11 5.96 8.52 4.78
CA PHE A 11 6.51 7.87 5.97
C PHE A 11 6.36 6.35 5.93
N ALA A 12 5.20 5.84 5.52
CA ALA A 12 4.97 4.40 5.39
C ALA A 12 5.84 3.78 4.28
N ILE A 13 6.00 4.46 3.15
CA ILE A 13 6.87 4.01 2.04
C ILE A 13 8.33 3.92 2.46
N ASP A 14 8.84 4.90 3.20
CA ASP A 14 10.22 4.86 3.70
C ASP A 14 10.45 3.67 4.65
N HIS A 15 9.46 3.33 5.48
CA HIS A 15 9.54 2.15 6.35
C HIS A 15 9.57 0.84 5.56
N VAL A 16 8.77 0.75 4.49
CA VAL A 16 8.74 -0.43 3.61
C VAL A 16 10.09 -0.60 2.89
N LYS A 17 10.71 0.49 2.41
CA LYS A 17 12.04 0.45 1.78
C LYS A 17 13.14 -0.02 2.72
N VAL A 18 13.07 0.33 4.01
CA VAL A 18 14.04 -0.15 5.01
C VAL A 18 13.96 -1.67 5.20
N LEU A 19 12.74 -2.24 5.18
CA LEU A 19 12.53 -3.68 5.35
C LEU A 19 12.76 -4.47 4.06
N PHE A 20 12.53 -3.84 2.90
CA PHE A 20 12.63 -4.44 1.58
C PHE A 20 13.42 -3.50 0.65
N PRO A 21 14.76 -3.46 0.77
CA PRO A 21 15.60 -2.51 0.02
C PRO A 21 15.57 -2.73 -1.50
N ASP A 22 15.30 -3.96 -1.94
CA ASP A 22 15.22 -4.34 -3.36
C ASP A 22 13.77 -4.31 -3.90
N ILE A 23 12.85 -3.67 -3.17
CA ILE A 23 11.45 -3.63 -3.58
C ILE A 23 11.28 -2.80 -4.85
N ASP A 24 10.65 -3.39 -5.85
CA ASP A 24 10.33 -2.70 -7.09
C ASP A 24 9.28 -1.61 -6.82
N GLN A 25 9.70 -0.35 -6.94
CA GLN A 25 8.85 0.81 -6.73
C GLN A 25 7.67 0.86 -7.69
N GLU A 26 7.83 0.33 -8.90
CA GLU A 26 6.79 0.27 -9.92
C GLU A 26 5.76 -0.80 -9.56
N ALA A 27 6.20 -1.92 -8.96
CA ALA A 27 5.31 -2.93 -8.40
C ALA A 27 4.57 -2.43 -7.13
N LEU A 28 5.23 -1.65 -6.28
CA LEU A 28 4.61 -1.00 -5.12
C LEU A 28 3.55 0.02 -5.54
N ALA A 29 3.81 0.80 -6.59
CA ALA A 29 2.82 1.74 -7.13
C ALA A 29 1.59 1.05 -7.71
N GLN A 30 1.74 -0.20 -8.15
CA GLN A 30 0.65 -1.08 -8.59
C GLN A 30 -0.07 -1.78 -7.43
N ALA A 31 0.51 -1.78 -6.22
CA ALA A 31 -0.14 -2.30 -5.04
C ALA A 31 -1.30 -1.38 -4.65
N ASP A 32 -2.44 -1.64 -5.27
CA ASP A 32 -3.71 -1.04 -4.90
C ASP A 32 -4.00 -1.38 -3.43
N PHE A 33 -3.97 -0.37 -2.56
CA PHE A 33 -4.25 -0.52 -1.12
C PHE A 33 -5.60 -1.21 -0.87
N MET A 34 -6.52 -1.09 -1.82
CA MET A 34 -7.84 -1.73 -1.82
C MET A 34 -7.81 -3.20 -2.21
N LYS A 35 -6.65 -3.80 -2.49
CA LYS A 35 -6.50 -5.22 -2.83
C LYS A 35 -5.60 -5.93 -1.81
N LYS A 36 -5.87 -7.21 -1.60
CA LYS A 36 -5.04 -8.12 -0.80
C LYS A 36 -4.61 -9.29 -1.69
N ILE A 37 -3.46 -9.89 -1.38
CA ILE A 37 -3.03 -11.11 -2.06
C ILE A 37 -3.62 -12.29 -1.29
N GLU A 38 -4.47 -13.09 -1.95
CA GLU A 38 -4.94 -14.39 -1.50
C GLU A 38 -4.57 -15.44 -2.55
N ASP A 39 -3.89 -16.51 -2.15
CA ASP A 39 -3.46 -17.60 -3.05
C ASP A 39 -2.79 -17.09 -4.35
N VAL A 40 -1.88 -16.13 -4.21
CA VAL A 40 -1.12 -15.52 -5.33
C VAL A 40 -1.98 -14.65 -6.27
N LYS A 41 -3.25 -14.40 -5.94
CA LYS A 41 -4.15 -13.51 -6.70
C LYS A 41 -4.48 -12.24 -5.91
N LEU A 42 -4.51 -11.11 -6.61
CA LEU A 42 -5.00 -9.84 -6.08
C LEU A 42 -6.53 -9.87 -6.03
N VAL A 43 -7.10 -9.89 -4.83
CA VAL A 43 -8.55 -9.81 -4.60
C VAL A 43 -8.91 -8.50 -3.91
N PRO A 44 -10.12 -7.95 -4.15
CA PRO A 44 -10.59 -6.79 -3.41
C PRO A 44 -10.54 -7.05 -1.89
N ARG A 45 -9.96 -6.11 -1.15
CA ARG A 45 -9.95 -6.12 0.30
C ARG A 45 -11.32 -5.65 0.76
N PHE A 46 -12.03 -6.50 1.49
CA PHE A 46 -13.24 -6.09 2.18
C PHE A 46 -12.85 -5.11 3.30
N ILE A 47 -13.21 -3.83 3.13
CA ILE A 47 -13.09 -2.82 4.18
C ILE A 47 -14.48 -2.74 4.81
N PRO A 48 -14.67 -3.24 6.05
CA PRO A 48 -15.93 -2.99 6.73
C PRO A 48 -16.10 -1.48 6.87
N GLU A 49 -17.27 -0.95 6.47
CA GLU A 49 -17.60 0.46 6.66
C GLU A 49 -17.39 0.79 8.14
N THR A 50 -16.49 1.74 8.40
CA THR A 50 -16.25 2.23 9.74
C THR A 50 -17.42 3.15 10.07
N GLU A 51 -18.24 2.79 11.05
CA GLU A 51 -19.29 3.67 11.64
C GLU A 51 -18.72 5.01 12.11
#